data_AF-A0AAD8FPY5-F1
#
_entry.id   AF-A0AAD8FPY5-F1
#
_cell.length_a   1.000
_cell.length_b   1.000
_cell.length_c   1.000
_cell.angle_alpha   90.00
_cell.angle_beta   90.00
_cell.angle_gamma   90.00
#
_symmetry.space_group_name_H-M   'P 1'
#
loop_
_entity.id
_entity.type
_entity.pdbx_description
1 polymer ?
#
loop_
_entity_poly.entity_id
_entity_poly.type
_entity_poly.pdbx_seq_one_letter_code
_entity_poly.pdbx_strand_id
1 'polypeptide(L)'
;MELLPKSGYIQARSTFNVQLKFLPRLSLMKDAGGYFDKETGVLEVPMTIHVADQTRPVLFAVHAVVTASDLGFDRKEVDFGHCSIHESVQASVHLTNKSLLPQEFGFVGIPKVGIVIRNSAS
;
A
#
# COMPACT_ATOMS: atom_id res chain seq x y z
N MET A 1 -11.04 -10.04 -0.39
CA MET A 1 -11.09 -9.86 -1.85
C MET A 1 -12.49 -10.22 -2.31
N GLU A 2 -13.01 -9.52 -3.31
CA GLU A 2 -14.34 -9.80 -3.84
C GLU A 2 -14.31 -9.70 -5.37
N LEU A 3 -14.96 -10.65 -6.04
CA LEU A 3 -15.24 -10.59 -7.47
C LEU A 3 -16.66 -10.09 -7.69
N LEU A 4 -16.81 -9.10 -8.58
CA LEU A 4 -18.07 -8.44 -8.87
C LEU A 4 -18.32 -8.42 -10.39
N PRO A 5 -19.51 -8.80 -10.86
CA PRO A 5 -20.58 -9.44 -10.09
C PRO A 5 -20.20 -10.90 -9.73
N LYS A 6 -20.76 -11.42 -8.63
CA LYS A 6 -20.48 -12.79 -8.15
C LYS A 6 -21.01 -13.88 -9.09
N SER A 7 -22.04 -13.55 -9.86
CA SER A 7 -22.69 -14.42 -10.83
C SER A 7 -23.22 -13.57 -11.98
N GLY A 8 -23.27 -14.14 -13.17
CA GLY A 8 -23.86 -13.50 -14.33
C GLY A 8 -24.08 -14.49 -15.46
N TYR A 9 -24.84 -14.05 -16.45
CA TYR A 9 -25.12 -14.82 -17.66
C TYR A 9 -24.35 -14.20 -18.82
N ILE A 10 -23.72 -15.04 -19.63
CA ILE A 10 -23.01 -14.64 -20.84
C ILE A 10 -23.69 -15.30 -22.05
N GLN A 11 -23.94 -14.50 -23.08
CA GLN A 11 -24.52 -14.99 -24.34
C GLN A 11 -23.43 -15.43 -25.31
N ALA A 12 -23.79 -16.27 -26.28
CA ALA A 12 -22.86 -16.71 -27.31
C ALA A 12 -22.24 -15.50 -28.04
N ARG A 13 -20.92 -15.53 -28.23
CA ARG A 13 -20.12 -14.47 -28.87
C ARG A 13 -20.14 -13.11 -28.15
N SER A 14 -20.48 -13.08 -26.87
CA SER A 14 -20.40 -11.88 -26.03
C SER A 14 -19.25 -11.98 -25.02
N THR A 15 -18.92 -10.86 -24.39
CA THR A 15 -17.90 -10.74 -23.35
C THR A 15 -18.55 -10.36 -22.02
N PHE A 16 -18.12 -10.97 -20.93
CA PHE A 16 -18.54 -10.64 -19.58
C PHE A 16 -17.36 -10.12 -18.77
N ASN A 17 -17.45 -8.88 -18.28
CA ASN A 17 -16.40 -8.26 -17.49
C ASN A 17 -16.65 -8.49 -16.00
N VAL A 18 -15.63 -8.97 -15.31
CA VAL A 18 -15.63 -9.15 -13.85
C VAL A 18 -14.56 -8.25 -13.25
N GLN A 19 -14.93 -7.53 -12.22
CA GLN A 19 -14.03 -6.68 -11.45
C GLN A 19 -13.56 -7.42 -10.20
N LEU A 20 -12.24 -7.48 -10.00
CA LEU A 20 -11.65 -7.89 -8.73
C LEU A 20 -11.43 -6.66 -7.85
N LYS A 21 -12.06 -6.65 -6.66
CA LYS A 21 -11.86 -5.64 -5.63
C LYS A 21 -11.02 -6.20 -4.49
N PHE A 22 -9.87 -5.57 -4.27
CA PHE A 22 -8.98 -5.87 -3.16
C PHE A 22 -8.79 -4.64 -2.28
N LEU A 23 -9.04 -4.81 -0.98
CA LEU A 23 -8.82 -3.80 0.04
C LEU A 23 -7.86 -4.40 1.08
N PRO A 24 -6.56 -4.07 1.01
CA PRO A 24 -5.59 -4.51 2.01
C PRO A 24 -6.02 -4.04 3.39
N ARG A 25 -5.94 -4.92 4.39
CA ARG A 25 -6.20 -4.60 5.81
C ARG A 25 -4.98 -5.00 6.62
N LEU A 26 -4.74 -4.33 7.75
CA LEU A 26 -3.68 -4.73 8.69
C LEU A 26 -3.86 -6.18 9.19
N SER A 27 -5.10 -6.66 9.28
CA SER A 27 -5.41 -8.04 9.63
C SER A 27 -5.09 -9.05 8.53
N LEU A 28 -4.83 -8.62 7.29
CA LEU A 28 -4.61 -9.51 6.14
C LEU A 28 -3.49 -10.52 6.41
N MET A 29 -2.40 -10.12 7.08
CA MET A 29 -1.28 -11.02 7.41
C MET A 29 -1.68 -12.15 8.37
N LYS A 30 -2.79 -12.00 9.09
CA LYS A 30 -3.37 -13.02 9.97
C LYS A 30 -4.48 -13.79 9.25
N ASP A 31 -5.32 -13.08 8.51
CA ASP A 31 -6.52 -13.61 7.86
C ASP A 31 -6.20 -14.45 6.60
N ALA A 32 -5.12 -14.11 5.88
CA ALA A 32 -4.76 -14.76 4.62
C ALA A 32 -4.10 -16.14 4.81
N GLY A 33 -3.77 -16.53 6.04
CA GLY A 33 -3.21 -17.85 6.33
C GLY A 33 -2.00 -18.21 5.45
N GLY A 34 -2.05 -19.38 4.81
CA GLY A 34 -0.99 -19.87 3.92
C GLY A 34 -0.92 -19.21 2.55
N TYR A 35 -1.84 -18.30 2.22
CA TYR A 35 -1.86 -17.57 0.94
C TYR A 35 -0.98 -16.32 0.95
N PHE A 36 -0.46 -15.94 2.13
CA PHE A 36 0.36 -14.75 2.29
C PHE A 36 1.71 -15.09 2.92
N ASP A 37 2.78 -14.79 2.19
CA ASP A 37 4.13 -14.88 2.70
C ASP A 37 4.52 -13.57 3.38
N LYS A 38 4.82 -13.65 4.67
CA LYS A 38 5.16 -12.49 5.50
C LYS A 38 6.57 -11.97 5.27
N GLU A 39 7.48 -12.83 4.79
CA GLU A 39 8.87 -12.43 4.56
C GLU A 39 8.98 -11.67 3.24
N THR A 40 8.27 -12.14 2.20
CA THR A 40 8.31 -11.52 0.86
C THR A 40 7.18 -10.51 0.61
N GLY A 41 6.12 -10.55 1.42
CA GLY A 41 4.91 -9.74 1.21
C GLY A 41 4.04 -10.22 0.04
N VAL A 42 4.33 -11.40 -0.51
CA VAL A 42 3.61 -11.98 -1.64
C VAL A 42 2.28 -12.58 -1.18
N LEU A 43 1.21 -12.18 -1.85
CA LEU A 43 -0.14 -12.73 -1.71
C LEU A 43 -0.48 -13.53 -2.97
N GLU A 44 -0.75 -14.81 -2.82
CA GLU A 44 -1.20 -15.70 -3.89
C GLU A 44 -2.52 -16.35 -3.50
N VAL A 45 -3.61 -15.97 -4.16
CA VAL A 45 -4.94 -16.46 -3.84
C VAL A 45 -5.52 -17.21 -5.05
N PRO A 46 -5.76 -18.52 -4.94
CA PRO A 46 -6.46 -19.26 -5.98
C PRO A 46 -7.93 -18.85 -6.03
N MET A 47 -8.44 -18.67 -7.24
CA MET A 47 -9.81 -18.31 -7.54
C MET A 47 -10.38 -19.27 -8.57
N THR A 48 -11.70 -19.44 -8.51
CA THR A 48 -12.41 -20.42 -9.32
C THR A 48 -13.67 -19.79 -9.90
N ILE A 49 -13.81 -19.83 -11.21
CA ILE A 49 -15.05 -19.48 -11.92
C ILE A 49 -15.75 -20.77 -12.31
N HIS A 50 -17.01 -20.87 -11.90
CA HIS A 50 -17.91 -21.93 -12.31
C HIS A 50 -18.79 -21.44 -13.45
N VAL A 51 -18.80 -22.18 -14.56
CA VAL A 51 -19.68 -21.93 -15.70
C VAL A 51 -20.70 -23.06 -15.71
N ALA A 52 -21.99 -22.70 -15.78
CA ALA A 52 -23.06 -23.69 -15.93
C ALA A 52 -22.81 -24.53 -17.19
N ASP A 53 -23.07 -25.84 -17.11
CA ASP A 53 -22.84 -26.82 -18.17
C ASP A 53 -21.36 -27.09 -18.54
N GLN A 54 -20.40 -26.50 -17.82
CA GLN A 54 -18.99 -26.84 -17.94
C GLN A 54 -18.55 -27.74 -16.77
N THR A 55 -18.11 -28.95 -17.08
CA THR A 55 -17.71 -29.96 -16.06
C THR A 55 -16.45 -29.57 -15.29
N ARG A 56 -15.56 -28.78 -15.90
CA ARG A 56 -14.31 -28.32 -15.29
C ARG A 56 -14.37 -26.83 -14.99
N PRO A 57 -14.16 -26.41 -13.74
CA PRO A 57 -14.11 -24.98 -13.42
C PRO A 57 -12.85 -24.34 -14.02
N VAL A 58 -12.93 -23.02 -14.23
CA VAL A 58 -11.78 -22.23 -14.67
C VAL A 58 -11.02 -21.77 -13.43
N LEU A 59 -9.78 -22.23 -13.29
CA LEU A 59 -8.88 -21.87 -12.20
C LEU A 59 -7.96 -20.73 -12.62
N PHE A 60 -7.80 -19.74 -11.75
CA PHE A 60 -6.82 -18.67 -11.92
C PHE A 60 -6.28 -18.25 -10.55
N ALA A 61 -5.07 -17.73 -10.50
CA ALA A 61 -4.44 -17.24 -9.27
C ALA A 61 -4.29 -15.73 -9.33
N VAL A 62 -4.61 -15.06 -8.23
CA VAL A 62 -4.31 -13.64 -8.03
C VAL A 62 -2.98 -13.54 -7.33
N HIS A 63 -1.99 -12.94 -7.99
CA HIS A 63 -0.70 -12.60 -7.41
C HIS A 63 -0.62 -11.10 -7.12
N ALA A 64 -0.19 -10.75 -5.92
CA ALA A 64 0.06 -9.36 -5.53
C ALA A 64 1.24 -9.29 -4.56
N VAL A 65 1.93 -8.15 -4.53
CA VAL A 65 2.93 -7.85 -3.49
C VAL A 65 2.37 -6.75 -2.61
N VAL A 66 2.08 -7.09 -1.36
CA VAL A 66 1.51 -6.16 -0.38
C VAL A 66 2.64 -5.51 0.38
N THR A 67 2.64 -4.18 0.42
CA THR A 67 3.69 -3.38 1.07
C THR A 67 3.08 -2.42 2.07
N ALA A 68 3.84 -2.07 3.10
CA ALA A 68 3.42 -1.08 4.08
C ALA A 68 3.43 0.31 3.44
N SER A 69 2.37 1.11 3.65
CA SER A 69 2.33 2.48 3.15
C SER A 69 2.93 3.51 4.11
N ASP A 70 3.55 3.06 5.20
CA ASP A 70 4.06 3.92 6.26
C ASP A 70 5.45 4.45 5.92
N LEU A 71 5.65 5.74 6.18
CA LEU A 71 6.95 6.38 6.15
C LEU A 71 7.63 6.23 7.52
N GLY A 72 8.90 5.84 7.53
CA GLY A 72 9.74 5.80 8.73
C GLY A 72 10.53 7.09 8.90
N PHE A 73 10.63 7.56 10.14
CA PHE A 73 11.54 8.64 10.53
C PHE A 73 12.63 8.08 11.46
N ASP A 74 13.86 8.56 11.33
CA ASP A 74 14.96 8.23 12.24
C ASP A 74 14.73 8.77 13.66
N ARG A 75 13.98 9.87 13.78
CA ARG A 75 13.62 10.52 15.05
C ARG A 75 12.17 10.99 15.06
N LYS A 76 11.56 11.02 16.25
CA LYS A 76 10.19 11.48 16.46
C LYS A 76 10.09 12.96 16.80
N GLU A 77 11.15 13.50 17.38
CA GLU A 77 11.23 14.88 17.84
C GLU A 77 12.57 15.46 17.39
N VAL A 78 12.56 16.77 17.13
CA VAL A 78 13.74 17.54 16.76
C VAL A 78 13.93 18.59 17.83
N ASP A 79 14.99 18.44 18.61
CA ASP A 79 15.43 19.45 19.57
C ASP A 79 16.50 20.32 18.91
N PHE A 80 16.24 21.62 18.84
CA PHE A 80 17.18 22.62 18.32
C PHE A 80 18.09 23.19 19.42
N GLY A 81 17.87 22.81 20.68
CA GLY A 81 18.57 23.33 21.83
C GLY A 81 18.29 24.82 22.08
N HIS A 82 19.25 25.50 22.70
CA HIS A 82 19.17 26.93 22.92
C HIS A 82 19.64 27.69 21.69
N CYS A 83 18.69 28.31 20.97
CA CYS A 83 18.97 29.20 19.86
C CYS A 83 18.40 30.61 20.12
N SER A 84 19.14 31.64 19.69
CA SER A 84 18.64 33.01 19.74
C SER A 84 17.90 33.38 18.45
N ILE A 85 17.10 34.45 18.49
CA ILE A 85 16.39 34.98 17.30
C ILE A 85 17.33 35.55 16.22
N HIS A 86 18.64 35.65 16.49
CA HIS A 86 19.64 36.19 15.57
C HIS A 86 20.39 35.09 14.82
N GLU A 87 20.15 33.82 15.14
CA GLU A 87 20.89 32.68 14.62
C GLU A 87 19.96 31.73 13.86
N SER A 88 20.51 31.02 12.88
CA SER A 88 19.80 29.96 12.16
C SER A 88 20.42 28.62 12.54
N VAL A 89 19.61 27.70 13.05
CA VAL A 89 20.01 26.33 13.37
C VAL A 89 19.33 25.37 12.40
N GLN A 90 20.07 24.38 11.91
CA GLN A 90 19.56 23.34 11.02
C GLN A 90 19.68 21.98 11.70
N ALA A 91 18.63 21.18 11.55
CA ALA A 91 18.63 19.76 11.92
C ALA A 91 18.23 18.94 10.69
N SER A 92 18.90 17.80 10.50
CA SER A 92 18.59 16.84 9.44
C SER A 92 17.75 15.70 10.00
N VAL A 93 16.71 15.32 9.27
CA VAL A 93 15.83 14.19 9.57
C VAL A 93 15.84 13.26 8.38
N HIS A 94 16.00 11.97 8.63
CA HIS A 94 15.99 10.96 7.58
C HIS A 94 14.60 10.34 7.48
N LEU A 95 14.01 10.49 6.30
CA LEU A 95 12.75 9.85 5.92
C LEU A 95 13.06 8.58 5.13
N THR A 96 12.47 7.46 5.52
CA THR A 96 12.61 6.17 4.83
C THR A 96 11.24 5.71 4.35
N ASN A 97 11.08 5.59 3.03
CA ASN A 97 9.92 4.93 2.44
C ASN A 97 10.05 3.42 2.65
N LYS A 98 9.10 2.81 3.35
CA LYS A 98 9.08 1.36 3.63
C LYS A 98 8.30 0.56 2.59
N SER A 99 7.63 1.24 1.65
CA SER A 99 6.90 0.60 0.57
C SER A 99 7.82 0.29 -0.61
N LEU A 100 7.38 -0.62 -1.50
CA LEU A 100 8.11 -0.90 -2.75
C LEU A 100 7.89 0.19 -3.82
N LEU A 101 6.90 1.06 -3.62
CA LEU A 101 6.51 2.07 -4.61
C LEU A 101 6.93 3.45 -4.13
N PRO A 102 7.26 4.38 -5.04
CA PRO A 102 7.44 5.78 -4.66
C PRO A 102 6.19 6.32 -3.93
N GLN A 103 6.40 7.04 -2.85
CA GLN A 103 5.33 7.68 -2.07
C GLN A 103 5.54 9.19 -2.06
N GLU A 104 4.48 9.93 -2.41
CA GLU A 104 4.46 11.36 -2.19
C GLU A 104 4.25 11.65 -0.71
N PHE A 105 5.00 12.62 -0.19
CA PHE A 105 4.91 13.04 1.20
C PHE A 105 4.93 14.56 1.30
N GLY A 106 4.36 15.07 2.39
CA GLY A 106 4.32 16.50 2.67
C GLY A 106 4.27 16.75 4.16
N PHE A 107 4.85 17.87 4.59
CA PHE A 107 4.80 18.31 5.97
C PHE A 107 3.58 19.22 6.17
N VAL A 108 2.84 18.98 7.25
CA VAL A 108 1.65 19.76 7.62
C VAL A 108 1.89 20.51 8.94
N GLY A 109 1.19 21.61 9.16
CA GLY A 109 1.27 22.36 10.42
C GLY A 109 2.57 23.13 10.64
N ILE A 110 3.33 23.43 9.59
CA ILE A 110 4.54 24.23 9.69
C ILE A 110 4.18 25.66 10.12
N PRO A 111 4.78 26.21 11.19
CA PRO A 111 4.61 27.62 11.56
C PRO A 111 4.95 28.55 10.40
N LYS A 112 4.16 29.61 10.21
CA LYS A 112 4.33 30.56 9.10
C LYS A 112 5.64 31.36 9.16
N VAL A 113 6.31 31.38 10.31
CA VAL A 113 7.52 32.16 10.54
C VAL A 113 8.50 31.33 11.35
N GLY A 114 9.79 31.40 11.01
CA GLY A 114 10.89 30.81 11.78
C GLY A 114 11.27 29.37 11.44
N ILE A 115 10.48 28.63 10.66
CA ILE A 115 10.83 27.27 10.22
C ILE A 115 10.80 27.19 8.70
N VAL A 116 11.90 26.68 8.12
CA VAL A 116 12.03 26.39 6.69
C VAL A 116 12.43 24.93 6.54
N ILE A 117 11.64 24.16 5.80
CA ILE A 117 11.95 22.78 5.46
C ILE A 117 12.56 22.74 4.06
N ARG A 118 13.70 22.09 3.92
CA ARG A 118 14.36 21.86 2.63
C ARG A 118 14.48 20.35 2.42
N ASN A 119 13.92 19.87 1.32
CA ASN A 119 14.07 18.48 0.91
C ASN A 119 15.34 18.34 0.08
N SER A 120 16.15 17.33 0.40
CA SER A 120 17.29 16.91 -0.41
C SER A 120 17.20 15.39 -0.53
N ALA A 121 17.19 14.91 -1.77
CA ALA A 121 17.36 13.48 -2.04
C ALA A 121 18.86 13.22 -2.17
N SER A 122 19.38 12.30 -1.36
CA SER A 122 20.75 11.77 -1.45
C SER A 122 20.81 10.61 -2.43
#